data_AF-A0A4R4DUW6-F1
#
_entry.id   AF-A0A4R4DUW6-F1
#
_cell.length_a   1.000
_cell.length_b   1.000
_cell.length_c   1.000
_cell.angle_alpha   90.00
_cell.angle_beta   90.00
_cell.angle_gamma   90.00
#
_symmetry.space_group_name_H-M   'P 1'
#
loop_
_entity.id
_entity.type
_entity.pdbx_description
1 polymer ?
#
loop_
_entity_poly.entity_id
_entity_poly.type
_entity_poly.pdbx_seq_one_letter_code
_entity_poly.pdbx_strand_id
1 'polypeptide(L)'
;MEQTDKQVYQWQVKKGSVLLFREEHKIHLGLDTDASASCLLTEADTEDVVSILTALAGAIWKDPDFVKEPYAGRLFRTDDSNGRTYWDLAPSRLSVGFNESEDAVEIDCSGDPVLLLPVNYAVELIQVLTHYQKQFGA
;
A
#
# COMPACT_ATOMS: atom_id res chain seq x y z
N MET A 1 -21.22 -20.86 -11.08
CA MET A 1 -20.68 -20.20 -9.88
C MET A 1 -19.25 -20.69 -9.73
N GLU A 2 -18.31 -20.00 -10.36
CA GLU A 2 -16.89 -20.19 -10.03
C GLU A 2 -16.66 -19.43 -8.72
N GLN A 3 -16.46 -20.15 -7.63
CA GLN A 3 -15.81 -19.60 -6.45
C GLN A 3 -14.35 -19.44 -6.84
N THR A 4 -13.98 -18.27 -7.35
CA THR A 4 -12.58 -17.91 -7.50
C THR A 4 -12.03 -17.78 -6.08
N ASP A 5 -11.17 -18.72 -5.70
CA ASP A 5 -10.48 -18.71 -4.42
C ASP A 5 -9.75 -17.37 -4.29
N LYS A 6 -10.28 -16.50 -3.44
CA LYS A 6 -9.77 -15.13 -3.29
C LYS A 6 -8.47 -15.24 -2.51
N GLN A 7 -7.34 -15.08 -3.20
CA GLN A 7 -6.05 -15.12 -2.53
C GLN A 7 -5.92 -13.90 -1.61
N VAL A 8 -6.05 -14.15 -0.31
CA VAL A 8 -5.95 -13.14 0.75
C VAL A 8 -4.59 -13.25 1.41
N TYR A 9 -3.88 -12.14 1.45
CA TYR A 9 -2.59 -12.01 2.11
C TYR A 9 -2.77 -11.17 3.35
N GLN A 10 -2.45 -11.73 4.51
CA GLN A 10 -2.47 -11.04 5.78
C GLN A 10 -1.19 -11.39 6.53
N TRP A 11 -0.46 -10.38 6.98
CA TRP A 11 0.72 -10.58 7.80
C TRP A 11 0.75 -9.55 8.93
N GLN A 12 1.26 -10.00 10.07
CA GLN A 12 1.52 -9.15 11.21
C GLN A 12 2.90 -8.52 11.02
N VAL A 13 2.95 -7.20 11.05
CA VAL A 13 4.19 -6.44 10.86
C VAL A 13 4.79 -6.06 12.22
N LYS A 14 5.90 -5.32 12.25
CA LYS A 14 6.51 -4.83 13.51
C LYS A 14 5.48 -4.20 14.46
N LYS A 15 4.50 -3.48 13.92
CA LYS A 15 3.36 -2.93 14.66
C LYS A 15 2.12 -2.89 13.81
N GLY A 16 1.02 -3.52 14.25
CA GLY A 16 -0.21 -3.64 13.47
C GLY A 16 -0.19 -4.81 12.49
N SER A 17 -1.14 -4.80 11.55
CA SER A 17 -1.23 -5.78 10.47
C SER A 17 -1.67 -5.14 9.16
N VAL A 18 -1.24 -5.75 8.06
CA VAL A 18 -1.59 -5.33 6.71
C VAL A 18 -2.33 -6.48 6.01
N LEU A 19 -3.41 -6.13 5.33
CA LEU A 19 -4.25 -7.03 4.56
C LEU A 19 -4.24 -6.60 3.09
N LEU A 20 -3.88 -7.51 2.20
CA LEU A 20 -3.92 -7.30 0.75
C LEU A 20 -4.68 -8.41 0.04
N PHE A 21 -5.55 -8.03 -0.89
CA PHE A 21 -6.11 -8.95 -1.85
C PHE A 21 -6.63 -8.22 -3.08
N ARG A 22 -6.85 -8.98 -4.15
CA ARG A 22 -7.55 -8.49 -5.35
C ARG A 22 -9.06 -8.44 -5.10
N GLU A 23 -9.68 -7.31 -5.41
CA GLU A 23 -11.13 -7.13 -5.44
C GLU A 23 -11.51 -6.57 -6.81
N GLU A 24 -12.05 -7.43 -7.68
CA GLU A 24 -12.31 -7.12 -9.09
C GLU A 24 -11.04 -6.57 -9.81
N HIS A 25 -11.06 -5.30 -10.22
CA HIS A 25 -9.95 -4.61 -10.86
C HIS A 25 -9.22 -3.62 -9.92
N LYS A 26 -9.34 -3.83 -8.61
CA LYS A 26 -8.69 -3.02 -7.59
C LYS A 26 -7.95 -3.91 -6.60
N ILE A 27 -7.03 -3.30 -5.86
CA ILE A 27 -6.36 -3.93 -4.73
C ILE A 27 -7.01 -3.40 -3.45
N HIS A 28 -7.51 -4.32 -2.64
CA HIS A 28 -7.95 -4.00 -1.29
C HIS A 28 -6.72 -3.93 -0.40
N LEU A 29 -6.54 -2.82 0.29
CA LEU A 29 -5.52 -2.58 1.30
C LEU A 29 -6.23 -2.29 2.63
N GLY A 30 -6.12 -3.20 3.59
CA GLY A 30 -6.56 -3.00 4.96
C GLY A 30 -5.37 -2.75 5.87
N LEU A 31 -5.49 -1.77 6.76
CA LEU A 31 -4.52 -1.50 7.83
C LEU A 31 -5.20 -1.63 9.19
N ASP A 32 -4.68 -2.51 10.05
CA ASP A 32 -5.06 -2.56 11.46
C ASP A 32 -3.87 -2.08 12.29
N THR A 33 -3.99 -0.92 12.92
CA THR A 33 -2.89 -0.31 13.66
C THR A 33 -2.75 -0.84 15.09
N ASP A 34 -3.53 -1.83 15.52
CA ASP A 34 -3.55 -2.36 16.88
C ASP A 34 -3.71 -1.25 17.95
N ALA A 35 -4.65 -0.33 17.72
CA ALA A 35 -4.89 0.87 18.53
C ALA A 35 -3.74 1.89 18.58
N SER A 36 -2.78 1.79 17.65
CA SER A 36 -1.74 2.78 17.47
C SER A 36 -2.03 3.75 16.32
N ALA A 37 -1.15 4.73 16.10
CA ALA A 37 -1.33 5.72 15.03
C ALA A 37 -1.06 5.16 13.62
N SER A 38 -0.28 4.08 13.50
CA SER A 38 0.28 3.63 12.23
C SER A 38 0.72 2.16 12.29
N CYS A 39 0.78 1.53 11.12
CA CYS A 39 1.49 0.27 10.97
C CYS A 39 2.99 0.56 10.74
N LEU A 40 3.86 -0.25 11.36
CA LEU A 40 5.30 -0.18 11.16
C LEU A 40 5.78 -1.46 10.47
N LEU A 41 6.44 -1.28 9.34
CA LEU A 41 6.97 -2.34 8.50
C LEU A 41 8.49 -2.36 8.65
N THR A 42 9.05 -3.51 9.00
CA THR A 42 10.49 -3.76 8.86
C THR A 42 10.91 -3.75 7.39
N GLU A 43 12.21 -3.85 7.12
CA GLU A 43 12.72 -4.00 5.75
C GLU A 43 12.10 -5.23 5.06
N ALA A 44 12.09 -6.38 5.76
CA ALA A 44 11.51 -7.62 5.25
C ALA A 44 10.00 -7.50 5.05
N ASP A 45 9.27 -6.90 6.00
CA ASP A 45 7.83 -6.65 5.83
C ASP A 45 7.60 -5.81 4.57
N THR A 46 8.37 -4.74 4.38
CA THR A 46 8.26 -3.82 3.24
C THR A 46 8.50 -4.55 1.92
N GLU A 47 9.52 -5.41 1.85
CA GLU A 47 9.80 -6.23 0.68
C GLU A 47 8.63 -7.16 0.33
N ASP A 48 8.06 -7.83 1.34
CA ASP A 48 6.91 -8.72 1.16
C ASP A 48 5.67 -7.96 0.68
N VAL A 49 5.38 -6.79 1.28
CA VAL A 49 4.26 -5.92 0.85
C VAL A 49 4.43 -5.52 -0.61
N VAL A 50 5.63 -5.08 -1.00
CA VAL A 50 5.96 -4.66 -2.37
C VAL A 50 5.79 -5.81 -3.35
N SER A 51 6.26 -7.00 -2.99
CA SER A 51 6.15 -8.21 -3.81
C SER A 51 4.68 -8.58 -4.04
N ILE A 52 3.87 -8.60 -2.98
CA ILE A 52 2.44 -8.93 -3.06
C ILE A 52 1.67 -7.88 -3.86
N LEU A 53 1.89 -6.59 -3.60
CA LEU A 53 1.27 -5.50 -4.38
C LEU A 53 1.61 -5.62 -5.86
N THR A 54 2.86 -5.93 -6.19
CA THR A 54 3.32 -6.11 -7.57
C THR A 54 2.63 -7.29 -8.24
N ALA A 55 2.49 -8.41 -7.54
CA ALA A 55 1.80 -9.59 -8.04
C ALA A 55 0.31 -9.30 -8.31
N LEU A 56 -0.38 -8.65 -7.36
CA LEU A 56 -1.79 -8.28 -7.46
C LEU A 56 -2.03 -7.27 -8.60
N ALA A 57 -1.23 -6.20 -8.68
CA ALA A 57 -1.31 -5.21 -9.75
C ALA A 57 -1.03 -5.83 -11.12
N GLY A 58 -0.03 -6.72 -11.20
CA GLY A 58 0.31 -7.45 -12.41
C GLY A 58 -0.80 -8.41 -12.86
N ALA A 59 -1.50 -9.04 -11.92
CA ALA A 59 -2.66 -9.89 -12.22
C ALA A 59 -3.83 -9.07 -12.80
N ILE A 60 -4.15 -7.92 -12.20
CA ILE A 60 -5.20 -7.01 -12.71
C ILE A 60 -4.82 -6.47 -14.10
N TRP A 61 -3.57 -6.05 -14.30
CA TRP A 61 -3.12 -5.49 -15.57
C TRP A 61 -3.19 -6.47 -16.76
N LYS A 62 -3.02 -7.76 -16.47
CA LYS A 62 -3.09 -8.85 -17.46
C LYS A 62 -4.51 -9.36 -17.69
N ASP A 63 -5.47 -8.93 -16.88
CA ASP A 63 -6.85 -9.33 -17.03
C ASP A 63 -7.42 -8.77 -18.35
N PRO A 64 -8.01 -9.61 -19.23
CA PRO A 64 -8.58 -9.16 -20.50
C PRO A 64 -9.76 -8.22 -20.33
N ASP A 65 -10.49 -8.28 -19.21
CA ASP A 65 -11.67 -7.46 -18.94
C ASP A 65 -11.30 -6.12 -18.27
N PHE A 66 -10.02 -5.93 -17.89
CA PHE A 66 -9.55 -4.70 -17.29
C PHE A 66 -9.35 -3.59 -18.32
N VAL A 67 -10.13 -2.52 -18.17
CA VAL A 67 -9.94 -1.28 -18.94
C VAL A 67 -8.78 -0.49 -18.35
N LYS A 68 -7.67 -0.44 -19.07
CA LYS A 68 -6.47 0.29 -18.67
C LYS A 68 -6.70 1.79 -18.71
N GLU A 69 -6.60 2.43 -17.55
CA GLU A 69 -6.65 3.88 -17.43
C GLU A 69 -5.28 4.48 -17.75
N PRO A 70 -5.19 5.46 -18.67
CA PRO A 70 -3.96 6.18 -18.92
C PRO A 70 -3.45 6.84 -17.64
N TYR A 71 -2.15 6.72 -17.39
CA TYR A 71 -1.51 7.44 -16.29
C TYR A 71 -1.46 8.94 -16.61
N ALA A 72 -2.29 9.73 -15.91
CA ALA A 72 -2.45 11.15 -16.16
C ALA A 72 -1.42 12.04 -15.42
N GLY A 73 -0.48 11.42 -14.70
CA GLY A 73 0.52 12.10 -13.89
C GLY A 73 0.51 11.61 -12.44
N ARG A 74 1.38 12.20 -11.63
CA ARG A 74 1.59 11.84 -10.23
C ARG A 74 0.31 12.00 -9.41
N LEU A 75 -0.11 10.92 -8.74
CA LEU A 75 -1.31 10.89 -7.91
C LEU A 75 -0.98 11.18 -6.44
N PHE A 76 0.22 10.81 -5.99
CA PHE A 76 0.70 11.17 -4.66
C PHE A 76 1.19 12.62 -4.54
N ARG A 77 1.17 13.11 -3.31
CA ARG A 77 1.81 14.37 -2.88
C ARG A 77 2.83 14.07 -1.79
N THR A 78 3.75 15.01 -1.60
CA THR A 78 4.70 14.96 -0.48
C THR A 78 4.36 16.10 0.46
N ASP A 79 4.39 15.84 1.76
CA ASP A 79 4.24 16.83 2.82
C ASP A 79 5.63 17.41 3.13
N ASP A 80 5.83 18.67 2.77
CA ASP A 80 7.12 19.37 2.93
C ASP A 80 7.54 19.50 4.41
N SER A 81 6.62 19.34 5.37
CA SER A 81 6.90 19.50 6.80
C SER A 81 7.54 18.27 7.45
N ASN A 82 7.24 17.08 6.94
CA ASN A 82 7.68 15.81 7.53
C ASN A 82 8.21 14.81 6.49
N GLY A 83 8.27 15.20 5.21
CA GLY A 83 8.76 14.37 4.11
C GLY A 83 7.84 13.20 3.73
N ARG A 84 6.68 13.05 4.37
CA ARG A 84 5.76 11.92 4.12
C ARG A 84 5.12 12.05 2.76
N THR A 85 4.86 10.90 2.14
CA THR A 85 4.14 10.82 0.88
C THR A 85 2.70 10.39 1.15
N TYR A 86 1.72 11.02 0.51
CA TYR A 86 0.30 10.72 0.75
C TYR A 86 -0.56 10.75 -0.51
N TRP A 87 -1.68 10.03 -0.46
CA TRP A 87 -2.73 10.00 -1.47
C TRP A 87 -4.07 10.39 -0.84
N ASP A 88 -4.78 11.32 -1.47
CA ASP A 88 -6.17 11.62 -1.11
C ASP A 88 -7.11 10.63 -1.85
N LEU A 89 -7.72 9.71 -1.11
CA LEU A 89 -8.61 8.64 -1.56
C LEU A 89 -9.98 8.79 -0.87
N ALA A 90 -10.68 9.90 -1.14
CA ALA A 90 -11.88 10.31 -0.42
C ALA A 90 -12.86 9.14 -0.12
N PRO A 91 -13.27 8.93 1.14
CA PRO A 91 -13.10 9.81 2.30
C PRO A 91 -11.75 9.67 3.05
N SER A 92 -10.85 8.83 2.57
CA SER A 92 -9.62 8.47 3.26
C SER A 92 -8.39 9.19 2.73
N ARG A 93 -7.32 9.22 3.53
CA ARG A 93 -5.97 9.56 3.09
C ARG A 93 -5.00 8.50 3.57
N LEU A 94 -4.30 7.91 2.61
CA LEU A 94 -3.16 7.00 2.84
C LEU A 94 -1.89 7.82 2.94
N SER A 95 -1.06 7.58 3.95
CA SER A 95 0.24 8.21 4.09
C SER A 95 1.33 7.17 4.34
N VAL A 96 2.52 7.42 3.80
CA VAL A 96 3.70 6.58 3.93
C VAL A 96 4.93 7.45 4.22
N GLY A 97 5.71 7.05 5.22
CA GLY A 97 6.96 7.69 5.61
C GLY A 97 7.99 6.68 6.09
N PHE A 98 9.16 7.16 6.46
CA PHE A 98 10.14 6.38 7.22
C PHE A 98 10.22 6.92 8.65
N ASN A 99 10.19 6.03 9.63
CA ASN A 99 10.35 6.35 11.03
C ASN A 99 11.78 5.99 11.45
N GLU A 100 12.66 6.99 11.51
CA GLU A 100 14.07 6.81 11.87
C GLU A 100 14.26 6.24 13.29
N SER A 101 13.40 6.61 14.24
CA SER A 101 13.50 6.13 15.63
C SER A 101 13.16 4.66 15.76
N GLU A 102 12.26 4.17 14.91
CA GLU A 102 11.85 2.78 14.88
C GLU A 102 12.56 1.97 13.79
N ASP A 103 13.39 2.59 12.95
CA ASP A 103 14.01 1.97 11.77
C ASP A 103 12.97 1.13 11.00
N ALA A 104 11.90 1.80 10.56
CA ALA A 104 10.73 1.16 9.96
C ALA A 104 10.01 2.07 8.96
N VAL A 105 9.43 1.48 7.91
CA VAL A 105 8.47 2.19 7.06
C VAL A 105 7.15 2.32 7.81
N GLU A 106 6.66 3.54 7.92
CA GLU A 106 5.40 3.84 8.56
C GLU A 106 4.31 4.02 7.51
N ILE A 107 3.21 3.28 7.65
CA ILE A 107 2.03 3.39 6.79
C ILE A 107 0.79 3.63 7.66
N ASP A 108 0.02 4.66 7.35
CA ASP A 108 -1.19 5.01 8.06
C ASP A 108 -2.32 5.38 7.11
N CYS A 109 -3.55 5.22 7.58
CA CYS A 109 -4.72 5.72 6.90
C CYS A 109 -5.57 6.55 7.86
N SER A 110 -5.88 7.78 7.48
CA SER A 110 -6.94 8.57 8.11
C SER A 110 -8.24 8.38 7.33
N GLY A 111 -9.37 8.23 8.04
CA GLY A 111 -10.65 7.90 7.43
C GLY A 111 -10.96 6.41 7.53
N ASP A 112 -11.35 5.79 6.42
CA ASP A 112 -11.59 4.34 6.33
C ASP A 112 -10.25 3.59 6.32
N PRO A 113 -10.00 2.68 7.27
CA PRO A 113 -8.78 1.86 7.31
C PRO A 113 -8.69 0.85 6.15
N VAL A 114 -9.76 0.71 5.38
CA VAL A 114 -9.84 -0.12 4.19
C VAL A 114 -9.87 0.76 2.94
N LEU A 115 -8.93 0.51 2.03
CA LEU A 115 -8.76 1.24 0.78
C LEU A 115 -8.91 0.32 -0.42
N LEU A 116 -9.68 0.75 -1.41
CA LEU A 116 -9.74 0.10 -2.72
C LEU A 116 -8.86 0.87 -3.71
N LEU A 117 -7.64 0.41 -3.90
CA LEU A 117 -6.63 1.04 -4.72
C LEU A 117 -6.81 0.68 -6.21
N PRO A 118 -7.04 1.65 -7.11
CA PRO A 118 -6.87 1.44 -8.54
C PRO A 118 -5.41 1.07 -8.87
N VAL A 119 -5.18 0.38 -9.98
CA VAL A 119 -3.85 -0.10 -10.36
C VAL A 119 -2.80 1.01 -10.40
N ASN A 120 -3.14 2.20 -10.91
CA ASN A 120 -2.21 3.33 -10.95
C ASN A 120 -1.78 3.80 -9.55
N TYR A 121 -2.68 3.78 -8.56
CA TYR A 121 -2.33 4.08 -7.17
C TYR A 121 -1.46 2.98 -6.55
N ALA A 122 -1.77 1.72 -6.82
CA ALA A 122 -0.96 0.60 -6.35
C ALA A 122 0.48 0.64 -6.90
N VAL A 123 0.65 1.00 -8.17
CA VAL A 123 1.97 1.17 -8.80
C VAL A 123 2.76 2.29 -8.12
N GLU A 124 2.14 3.43 -7.82
CA GLU A 124 2.82 4.50 -7.08
C GLU A 124 3.16 4.08 -5.64
N LEU A 125 2.27 3.38 -4.96
CA LEU A 125 2.53 2.86 -3.62
C LEU A 125 3.74 1.91 -3.61
N ILE A 126 3.83 0.99 -4.59
CA ILE A 126 5.00 0.11 -4.78
C ILE A 126 6.29 0.93 -4.90
N GLN A 127 6.28 1.97 -5.74
CA GLN A 127 7.45 2.83 -5.96
C GLN A 127 7.85 3.60 -4.70
N VAL A 128 6.88 4.10 -3.93
CA VAL A 128 7.10 4.85 -2.69
C VAL A 128 7.61 3.93 -1.58
N LEU A 129 7.04 2.74 -1.41
CA LEU A 129 7.55 1.74 -0.46
C LEU A 129 8.99 1.33 -0.82
N THR A 130 9.26 1.07 -2.10
CA THR A 130 10.62 0.76 -2.59
C THR A 130 11.59 1.94 -2.37
N HIS A 131 11.11 3.18 -2.43
CA HIS A 131 11.93 4.36 -2.12
C HIS A 131 12.32 4.38 -0.64
N TYR A 132 11.36 4.21 0.27
CA TYR A 132 11.64 4.21 1.71
C TYR A 132 12.43 2.98 2.16
N GLN A 133 12.31 1.84 1.47
CA GLN A 133 13.14 0.66 1.74
C GLN A 133 14.64 0.96 1.60
N LYS A 134 15.04 1.96 0.81
CA LYS A 134 16.45 2.35 0.69
C LYS A 134 17.00 3.09 1.91
N GLN A 135 16.15 3.44 2.88
CA GLN A 135 16.53 4.17 4.08
C GLN A 135 16.92 3.24 5.24
N PHE A 136 16.60 1.95 5.16
CA PHE A 136 17.08 0.97 6.13
C PHE A 136 18.62 0.92 6.10
N GLY A 137 19.24 1.10 7.27
CA GLY A 137 20.70 1.07 7.43
C GLY A 137 21.47 2.23 6.76
N ALA A 138 20.79 3.32 6.41
CA ALA A 138 21.39 4.54 5.85
C ALA A 138 22.02 5.47 6.91
#